data_AF-A0A1M6MBQ4-F1
#
_entry.id   AF-A0A1M6MBQ4-F1
#
_cell.length_a   1.000
_cell.length_b   1.000
_cell.length_c   1.000
_cell.angle_alpha   90.00
_cell.angle_beta   90.00
_cell.angle_gamma   90.00
#
_symmetry.space_group_name_H-M   'P 1'
#
loop_
_entity.id
_entity.type
_entity.pdbx_description
1 polymer ?
#
loop_
_entity_poly.entity_id
_entity_poly.type
_entity_poly.pdbx_seq_one_letter_code
_entity_poly.pdbx_strand_id
1 'polypeptide(L)'
;MKIRYTLLLVFCCGLLINCTEEKNTDFQISGDQVGRLSKQSLARDIELIFEKDSVVQDTVKLNFGNGASKIKIFERGGALLLTLTPNNDSIATIQNVMVNDERFVTDKGISKLSTFKEIRENYPIKKIISAINNVVVLLKDSDLYFTIDKKELPESLRYNANSTIEEVQIPDTAKVKYMMVGWD
;
A
#
# COMPACT_ATOMS: atom_id res chain seq x y z
N MET A 1 51.34 31.94 -18.28
CA MET A 1 50.77 31.39 -17.02
C MET A 1 49.25 31.51 -16.87
N LYS A 2 48.51 32.35 -17.63
CA LYS A 2 47.06 32.54 -17.43
C LYS A 2 46.15 31.47 -18.07
N ILE A 3 46.56 30.84 -19.16
CA ILE A 3 45.75 29.85 -19.92
C ILE A 3 45.56 28.51 -19.16
N ARG A 4 46.49 28.15 -18.26
CA ARG A 4 46.39 26.92 -17.46
C ARG A 4 45.26 26.97 -16.41
N TYR A 5 44.96 28.15 -15.87
CA TYR A 5 43.90 28.31 -14.87
C TYR A 5 42.51 28.32 -15.52
N THR A 6 42.39 28.79 -16.77
CA THR A 6 41.13 28.78 -17.51
C THR A 6 40.69 27.37 -17.86
N LEU A 7 41.62 26.48 -18.24
CA LEU A 7 41.31 25.06 -18.49
C LEU A 7 40.93 24.31 -17.20
N LEU A 8 41.52 24.66 -16.06
CA LEU A 8 41.20 24.05 -14.76
C LEU A 8 39.78 24.41 -14.28
N LEU A 9 39.32 25.63 -14.60
CA LEU A 9 38.01 26.13 -14.20
C LEU A 9 36.86 25.52 -15.04
N VAL A 10 37.11 25.23 -16.31
CA VAL A 10 36.16 24.54 -17.20
C VAL A 10 36.00 23.06 -16.84
N PHE A 11 37.08 22.40 -16.39
CA PHE A 11 37.01 21.01 -15.94
C PHE A 11 36.21 20.85 -14.63
N CYS A 12 36.20 21.87 -13.76
CA CYS A 12 35.48 21.83 -12.49
C CYS A 12 33.96 22.00 -12.64
N CYS A 13 33.47 22.60 -13.74
CA CYS A 13 32.03 22.76 -14.00
C CYS A 13 31.37 21.52 -14.65
N GLY A 14 32.15 20.57 -15.17
CA GLY A 14 31.63 19.37 -15.85
C GLY A 14 31.12 18.26 -14.93
N LEU A 15 31.36 18.36 -13.61
CA LEU A 15 31.02 17.30 -12.64
C LEU A 15 29.61 17.42 -12.02
N LEU A 16 28.78 18.37 -12.46
CA LEU A 16 27.49 18.66 -11.83
C LEU A 16 26.25 18.11 -12.58
N ILE A 17 26.39 17.30 -13.64
CA ILE A 17 25.27 16.94 -14.52
C ILE A 17 24.87 15.45 -14.50
N ASN A 18 25.12 14.72 -13.40
CA ASN A 18 24.59 13.35 -13.26
C ASN A 18 23.89 13.11 -11.92
N CYS A 19 23.06 14.07 -11.49
CA CYS A 19 21.90 13.73 -10.66
C CYS A 19 20.87 13.09 -11.59
N THR A 20 20.99 11.78 -11.84
CA THR A 20 19.80 11.00 -12.20
C THR A 20 18.84 11.19 -11.04
N GLU A 21 17.70 11.85 -11.29
CA GLU A 21 16.59 11.87 -10.35
C GLU A 21 16.23 10.40 -10.09
N GLU A 22 16.71 9.84 -8.99
CA GLU A 22 16.19 8.58 -8.47
C GLU A 22 14.70 8.83 -8.25
N LYS A 23 13.86 8.28 -9.12
CA LYS A 23 12.41 8.30 -8.93
C LYS A 23 12.17 7.72 -7.55
N ASN A 24 11.74 8.56 -6.61
CA ASN A 24 11.40 8.10 -5.29
C ASN A 24 10.18 7.19 -5.41
N THR A 25 10.39 5.89 -5.25
CA THR A 25 9.34 4.86 -5.30
C THR A 25 8.80 4.50 -3.92
N ASP A 26 9.17 5.23 -2.86
CA ASP A 26 8.84 4.88 -1.47
C ASP A 26 7.33 4.83 -1.23
N PHE A 27 6.56 5.58 -2.03
CA PHE A 27 5.10 5.67 -1.97
C PHE A 27 4.41 5.16 -3.24
N GLN A 28 5.09 4.36 -4.06
CA GLN A 28 4.49 3.79 -5.26
C GLN A 28 3.94 2.38 -5.00
N ILE A 29 2.79 2.06 -5.56
CA ILE A 29 2.23 0.70 -5.58
C ILE A 29 2.19 0.20 -7.02
N SER A 30 2.89 -0.89 -7.32
CA SER A 30 2.93 -1.45 -8.68
C SER A 30 3.30 -2.92 -8.67
N GLY A 31 2.48 -3.74 -9.32
CA GLY A 31 2.71 -5.19 -9.44
C GLY A 31 2.95 -5.82 -8.07
N ASP A 32 4.15 -6.38 -7.89
CA ASP A 32 4.58 -7.08 -6.67
C ASP A 32 5.20 -6.15 -5.61
N GLN A 33 5.09 -4.83 -5.74
CA GLN A 33 5.73 -3.86 -4.84
C GLN A 33 4.75 -2.86 -4.21
N VAL A 34 5.02 -2.57 -2.93
CA VAL A 34 4.36 -1.51 -2.15
C VAL A 34 5.44 -0.69 -1.45
N GLY A 35 5.78 0.45 -2.03
CA GLY A 35 6.90 1.26 -1.59
C GLY A 35 8.21 0.47 -1.62
N ARG A 36 8.81 0.31 -0.44
CA ARG A 36 10.07 -0.43 -0.24
C ARG A 36 9.86 -1.94 -0.05
N LEU A 37 8.61 -2.41 0.01
CA LEU A 37 8.27 -3.82 0.13
C LEU A 37 8.09 -4.48 -1.23
N SER A 38 8.47 -5.74 -1.31
CA SER A 38 8.15 -6.65 -2.40
C SER A 38 7.39 -7.87 -1.89
N LYS A 39 6.73 -8.60 -2.78
CA LYS A 39 6.05 -9.87 -2.47
C LYS A 39 6.96 -10.91 -1.80
N GLN A 40 8.27 -10.84 -2.04
CA GLN A 40 9.26 -11.75 -1.45
C GLN A 40 9.87 -11.22 -0.14
N SER A 41 9.48 -10.03 0.32
CA SER A 41 10.01 -9.45 1.55
C SER A 41 9.69 -10.33 2.76
N LEU A 42 10.75 -10.74 3.47
CA LEU A 42 10.63 -11.56 4.67
C LEU A 42 10.22 -10.70 5.86
N ALA A 43 9.36 -11.24 6.72
CA ALA A 43 8.92 -10.57 7.94
C ALA A 43 10.09 -10.21 8.88
N ARG A 44 11.14 -11.05 8.91
CA ARG A 44 12.36 -10.81 9.71
C ARG A 44 13.23 -9.65 9.18
N ASP A 45 13.10 -9.29 7.91
CA ASP A 45 13.93 -8.27 7.26
C ASP A 45 13.26 -6.88 7.31
N ILE A 46 12.05 -6.77 7.86
CA ILE A 46 11.27 -5.53 7.89
C ILE A 46 12.00 -4.40 8.63
N GLU A 47 12.68 -4.70 9.73
CA GLU A 47 13.48 -3.69 10.45
C GLU A 47 14.64 -3.16 9.61
N LEU A 48 15.23 -4.00 8.75
CA LEU A 48 16.28 -3.59 7.83
C LEU A 48 15.72 -2.77 6.66
N ILE A 49 14.61 -3.23 6.06
CA ILE A 49 13.94 -2.53 4.95
C ILE A 49 13.54 -1.11 5.39
N PHE A 50 13.07 -0.97 6.64
CA PHE A 50 12.60 0.28 7.22
C PHE A 50 13.58 0.85 8.27
N GLU A 51 14.89 0.64 8.11
CA GLU A 51 15.93 1.13 9.05
C GLU A 51 15.88 2.65 9.30
N LYS A 52 15.33 3.39 8.32
CA LYS A 52 15.18 4.86 8.35
C LYS A 52 13.87 5.29 8.99
N ASP A 53 13.02 4.36 9.36
CA ASP A 53 11.67 4.57 9.88
C ASP A 53 11.54 3.93 11.27
N SER A 54 10.42 4.16 11.93
CA SER A 54 10.10 3.57 13.22
C SER A 54 9.21 2.34 13.04
N VAL A 55 9.76 1.15 13.27
CA VAL A 55 9.01 -0.12 13.20
C VAL A 55 8.49 -0.50 14.58
N VAL A 56 7.19 -0.74 14.70
CA VAL A 56 6.54 -1.20 15.94
C VAL A 56 5.89 -2.55 15.68
N GLN A 57 6.39 -3.57 16.38
CA GLN A 57 5.83 -4.93 16.33
C GLN A 57 4.99 -5.19 17.56
N ASP A 58 3.84 -5.86 17.39
CA ASP A 58 3.06 -6.34 18.52
C ASP A 58 3.71 -7.59 19.12
N THR A 59 4.63 -7.39 20.08
CA THR A 59 5.38 -8.46 20.74
C THR A 59 4.50 -9.35 21.63
N VAL A 60 3.29 -8.91 21.99
CA VAL A 60 2.45 -9.59 23.00
C VAL A 60 1.81 -10.88 22.45
N LYS A 61 1.62 -10.99 21.12
CA LYS A 61 1.06 -12.19 20.49
C LYS A 61 2.07 -13.24 20.03
N LEU A 62 3.36 -12.93 20.03
CA LEU A 62 4.41 -13.90 19.67
C LEU A 62 4.50 -15.06 20.67
N ASN A 63 4.01 -14.87 21.90
CA ASN A 63 4.13 -15.86 22.98
C ASN A 63 2.86 -16.73 23.19
N PHE A 64 1.72 -16.41 22.56
CA PHE A 64 0.46 -17.13 22.78
C PHE A 64 -0.42 -17.18 21.52
N GLY A 65 -0.25 -18.22 20.72
CA GLY A 65 -1.31 -18.83 19.90
C GLY A 65 -1.83 -18.07 18.66
N ASN A 66 -1.53 -18.62 17.48
CA ASN A 66 -2.37 -18.64 16.27
C ASN A 66 -2.93 -17.32 15.71
N GLY A 67 -2.21 -16.22 15.82
CA GLY A 67 -2.49 -15.02 15.02
C GLY A 67 -1.20 -14.36 14.58
N ALA A 68 -1.05 -14.12 13.27
CA ALA A 68 0.05 -13.32 12.75
C ALA A 68 0.12 -11.97 13.50
N SER A 69 1.25 -11.68 14.13
CA SER A 69 1.49 -10.41 14.80
C SER A 69 1.47 -9.30 13.74
N LYS A 70 0.71 -8.24 14.00
CA LYS A 70 0.70 -7.08 13.11
C LYS A 70 1.99 -6.29 13.31
N ILE A 71 2.61 -5.90 12.21
CA ILE A 71 3.77 -4.99 12.21
C ILE A 71 3.29 -3.65 11.71
N LYS A 72 3.48 -2.59 12.49
CA LYS A 72 3.14 -1.22 12.11
C LYS A 72 4.41 -0.46 11.75
N ILE A 73 4.41 0.18 10.58
CA ILE A 73 5.52 0.98 10.09
C ILE A 73 5.15 2.45 10.22
N PHE A 74 5.96 3.21 10.95
CA PHE A 74 5.77 4.64 11.14
C PHE A 74 6.94 5.40 10.52
N GLU A 75 6.64 6.51 9.86
CA GLU A 75 7.67 7.46 9.43
C GLU A 75 8.32 8.12 10.67
N ARG A 76 9.58 8.56 10.53
CA ARG A 76 10.21 9.45 11.51
C ARG A 76 9.43 10.77 11.59
N GLY A 77 8.53 10.85 12.57
CA GLY A 77 7.52 11.92 12.68
C GLY A 77 6.19 11.41 13.25
N GLY A 78 5.98 10.08 13.24
CA GLY A 78 4.84 9.43 13.88
C GLY A 78 3.66 9.12 12.97
N ALA A 79 3.74 9.46 11.67
CA ALA A 79 2.74 9.08 10.69
C ALA A 79 2.77 7.56 10.46
N LEU A 80 1.62 6.88 10.57
CA LEU A 80 1.50 5.45 10.28
C LEU A 80 1.46 5.24 8.76
N LEU A 81 2.50 4.61 8.22
CA LEU A 81 2.66 4.34 6.79
C LEU A 81 1.88 3.11 6.36
N LEU A 82 2.23 1.96 6.96
CA LEU A 82 1.73 0.65 6.58
C LEU A 82 1.44 -0.20 7.82
N THR A 83 0.46 -1.09 7.71
CA THR A 83 0.24 -2.17 8.67
C THR A 83 0.38 -3.51 7.95
N LEU A 84 1.40 -4.27 8.32
CA LEU A 84 1.77 -5.53 7.70
C LEU A 84 1.24 -6.70 8.53
N THR A 85 0.81 -7.75 7.85
CA THR A 85 0.45 -9.03 8.47
C THR A 85 1.28 -10.11 7.79
N PRO A 86 2.27 -10.70 8.47
CA PRO A 86 3.00 -11.86 7.98
C PRO A 86 2.10 -13.09 7.81
N ASN A 87 2.53 -14.05 7.00
CA ASN A 87 1.93 -15.38 7.03
C ASN A 87 2.45 -16.18 8.25
N ASN A 88 1.96 -17.42 8.42
CA ASN A 88 2.34 -18.31 9.52
C ASN A 88 3.38 -19.36 9.11
N ASP A 89 4.10 -19.14 8.02
CA ASP A 89 5.08 -20.10 7.52
C ASP A 89 6.36 -20.09 8.36
N SER A 90 7.16 -21.16 8.23
CA SER A 90 8.47 -21.24 8.91
C SER A 90 9.43 -20.14 8.48
N ILE A 91 9.31 -19.70 7.22
CA ILE A 91 10.00 -18.53 6.68
C ILE A 91 8.91 -17.52 6.31
N ALA A 92 8.51 -16.71 7.28
CA ALA A 92 7.36 -15.85 7.10
C ALA A 92 7.64 -14.72 6.09
N THR A 93 6.80 -14.62 5.06
CA THR A 93 6.71 -13.46 4.18
C THR A 93 5.55 -12.56 4.61
N ILE A 94 5.48 -11.35 4.07
CA ILE A 94 4.31 -10.49 4.27
C ILE A 94 3.16 -11.03 3.43
N GLN A 95 2.00 -11.26 4.04
CA GLN A 95 0.81 -11.72 3.34
C GLN A 95 -0.15 -10.57 3.01
N ASN A 96 -0.32 -9.63 3.95
CA ASN A 96 -1.21 -8.50 3.75
C ASN A 96 -0.52 -7.20 4.11
N VAL A 97 -0.69 -6.20 3.24
CA VAL A 97 -0.21 -4.84 3.43
C VAL A 97 -1.43 -3.92 3.42
N MET A 98 -1.75 -3.33 4.58
CA MET A 98 -2.74 -2.25 4.66
C MET A 98 -2.02 -0.91 4.48
N VAL A 99 -2.49 -0.13 3.51
CA VAL A 99 -1.98 1.22 3.23
C VAL A 99 -2.67 2.22 4.16
N ASN A 100 -1.90 2.85 5.04
CA ASN A 100 -2.42 3.79 6.03
C ASN A 100 -2.21 5.26 5.62
N ASP A 101 -1.09 5.56 4.96
CA ASP A 101 -0.72 6.90 4.50
C ASP A 101 -1.29 7.21 3.10
N GLU A 102 -1.67 8.47 2.87
CA GLU A 102 -2.32 8.93 1.64
C GLU A 102 -1.35 9.16 0.47
N ARG A 103 -0.04 9.27 0.74
CA ARG A 103 0.99 9.45 -0.28
C ARG A 103 1.14 8.22 -1.17
N PHE A 104 0.68 7.06 -0.71
CA PHE A 104 0.73 5.82 -1.48
C PHE A 104 -0.24 5.83 -2.65
N VAL A 105 0.30 5.74 -3.87
CA VAL A 105 -0.46 5.82 -5.11
C VAL A 105 -0.06 4.71 -6.06
N THR A 106 -1.03 4.14 -6.78
CA THR A 106 -0.76 3.14 -7.82
C THR A 106 -0.17 3.79 -9.08
N ASP A 107 0.39 2.98 -9.97
CA ASP A 107 0.74 3.38 -11.34
C ASP A 107 -0.41 4.03 -12.12
N LYS A 108 -1.67 3.72 -11.77
CA LYS A 108 -2.89 4.32 -12.33
C LYS A 108 -3.45 5.51 -11.54
N GLY A 109 -2.72 6.02 -10.54
CA GLY A 109 -3.16 7.19 -9.77
C GLY A 109 -4.19 6.90 -8.67
N ILE A 110 -4.45 5.63 -8.34
CA ILE A 110 -5.42 5.27 -7.29
C ILE A 110 -4.74 5.26 -5.92
N SER A 111 -5.40 5.84 -4.93
CA SER A 111 -4.94 5.90 -3.54
C SER A 111 -6.06 5.48 -2.58
N LYS A 112 -5.77 5.45 -1.28
CA LYS A 112 -6.79 5.22 -0.25
C LYS A 112 -7.87 6.31 -0.18
N LEU A 113 -7.63 7.49 -0.77
CA LEU A 113 -8.59 8.60 -0.83
C LEU A 113 -9.52 8.50 -2.04
N SER A 114 -9.23 7.60 -2.99
CA SER A 114 -10.04 7.41 -4.17
C SER A 114 -11.44 6.91 -3.84
N THR A 115 -12.37 7.28 -4.72
CA THR A 115 -13.75 6.86 -4.70
C THR A 115 -13.95 5.54 -5.43
N PHE A 116 -15.08 4.89 -5.20
CA PHE A 116 -15.43 3.67 -5.92
C PHE A 116 -15.47 3.86 -7.45
N LYS A 117 -15.96 5.02 -7.91
CA LYS A 117 -15.97 5.37 -9.33
C LYS A 117 -14.57 5.33 -9.94
N GLU A 118 -13.62 6.03 -9.32
CA GLU A 118 -12.24 6.09 -9.82
C GLU A 118 -11.59 4.70 -9.86
N ILE A 119 -11.87 3.86 -8.85
CA ILE A 119 -11.39 2.47 -8.83
C ILE A 119 -11.96 1.67 -10.01
N ARG A 120 -13.28 1.70 -10.21
CA ARG A 120 -13.96 0.97 -11.28
C ARG A 120 -13.51 1.43 -12.68
N GLU A 121 -13.26 2.72 -12.86
CA GLU A 121 -12.81 3.27 -14.14
C GLU A 121 -11.36 2.88 -14.48
N ASN A 122 -10.51 2.64 -13.48
CA ASN A 122 -9.09 2.30 -13.66
C ASN A 122 -8.78 0.80 -13.54
N TYR A 123 -9.64 0.03 -12.86
CA TYR A 123 -9.45 -1.40 -12.63
C TYR A 123 -10.74 -2.19 -12.87
N PRO A 124 -10.68 -3.28 -13.68
CA PRO A 124 -11.79 -4.20 -13.80
C PRO A 124 -12.04 -4.93 -12.47
N ILE A 125 -13.30 -4.99 -12.06
CA ILE A 125 -13.70 -5.67 -10.82
C ILE A 125 -13.77 -7.18 -11.07
N LYS A 126 -13.06 -7.96 -10.24
CA LYS A 126 -13.10 -9.43 -10.27
C LYS A 126 -14.30 -9.97 -9.50
N LYS A 127 -14.49 -9.47 -8.28
CA LYS A 127 -15.54 -9.93 -7.38
C LYS A 127 -15.82 -8.91 -6.28
N ILE A 128 -17.09 -8.81 -5.90
CA ILE A 128 -17.54 -8.05 -4.74
C ILE A 128 -17.98 -9.05 -3.67
N ILE A 129 -17.45 -8.92 -2.46
CA ILE A 129 -17.76 -9.78 -1.32
C ILE A 129 -18.44 -8.94 -0.25
N SER A 130 -19.65 -9.32 0.10
CA SER A 130 -20.43 -8.71 1.19
C SER A 130 -19.98 -9.30 2.53
N ALA A 131 -19.66 -8.44 3.49
CA ALA A 131 -19.44 -8.80 4.88
C ALA A 131 -20.45 -8.07 5.77
N ILE A 132 -20.47 -8.36 7.08
CA ILE A 132 -21.47 -7.80 8.00
C ILE A 132 -21.57 -6.27 7.91
N ASN A 133 -20.42 -5.57 7.96
CA ASN A 133 -20.38 -4.10 7.98
C ASN A 133 -19.65 -3.49 6.78
N ASN A 134 -19.07 -4.31 5.91
CA ASN A 134 -18.24 -3.81 4.82
C ASN A 134 -18.53 -4.57 3.52
N VAL A 135 -18.06 -3.99 2.43
CA VAL A 135 -17.98 -4.62 1.13
C VAL A 135 -16.51 -4.65 0.71
N VAL A 136 -16.03 -5.82 0.32
CA VAL A 136 -14.67 -6.01 -0.21
C VAL A 136 -14.74 -6.10 -1.72
N VAL A 137 -14.01 -5.23 -2.39
CA VAL A 137 -13.91 -5.13 -3.84
C VAL A 137 -12.57 -5.70 -4.27
N LEU A 138 -12.60 -6.88 -4.88
CA LEU A 138 -11.43 -7.54 -5.45
C LEU A 138 -11.26 -7.13 -6.91
N LEU A 139 -10.06 -6.74 -7.28
CA LEU A 139 -9.74 -6.35 -8.65
C LEU A 139 -9.29 -7.56 -9.47
N LYS A 140 -9.45 -7.46 -10.78
CA LYS A 140 -8.94 -8.46 -11.72
C LYS A 140 -7.49 -8.12 -12.06
N ASP A 141 -6.65 -9.16 -12.14
CA ASP A 141 -5.23 -9.07 -12.50
C ASP A 141 -4.42 -8.11 -11.59
N SER A 142 -4.80 -8.03 -10.32
CA SER A 142 -4.17 -7.16 -9.32
C SER A 142 -4.32 -7.75 -7.93
N ASP A 143 -3.25 -7.68 -7.14
CA ASP A 143 -3.20 -8.08 -5.73
C ASP A 143 -3.83 -7.02 -4.80
N LEU A 144 -4.14 -5.83 -5.35
CA LEU A 144 -4.85 -4.75 -4.68
C LEU A 144 -6.34 -5.06 -4.52
N TYR A 145 -6.88 -4.77 -3.35
CA TYR A 145 -8.30 -4.81 -3.05
C TYR A 145 -8.70 -3.69 -2.09
N PHE A 146 -9.99 -3.35 -2.13
CA PHE A 146 -10.54 -2.24 -1.37
C PHE A 146 -11.65 -2.69 -0.46
N THR A 147 -11.77 -2.05 0.69
CA THR A 147 -12.90 -2.23 1.60
C THR A 147 -13.69 -0.94 1.67
N ILE A 148 -15.00 -1.03 1.47
CA ILE A 148 -15.96 0.08 1.59
C ILE A 148 -16.89 -0.21 2.78
N ASP A 149 -17.16 0.78 3.61
CA ASP A 149 -18.12 0.62 4.71
C ASP A 149 -19.55 0.55 4.14
N LYS A 150 -20.39 -0.36 4.66
CA LYS A 150 -21.79 -0.45 4.20
C LYS A 150 -22.57 0.84 4.42
N LYS A 151 -22.13 1.72 5.33
CA LYS A 151 -22.71 3.06 5.49
C LYS A 151 -22.67 3.92 4.23
N GLU A 152 -21.73 3.67 3.32
CA GLU A 152 -21.63 4.36 2.02
C GLU A 152 -22.66 3.86 1.00
N LEU A 153 -23.34 2.73 1.27
CA LEU A 153 -24.32 2.14 0.36
C LEU A 153 -25.73 2.67 0.59
N PRO A 154 -26.67 2.44 -0.34
CA PRO A 154 -28.09 2.66 -0.12
C PRO A 154 -28.60 1.92 1.13
N GLU A 155 -29.56 2.52 1.83
CA GLU A 155 -30.08 2.02 3.11
C GLU A 155 -30.56 0.57 3.04
N SER A 156 -31.19 0.18 1.92
CA SER A 156 -31.68 -1.18 1.66
C SER A 156 -30.59 -2.25 1.71
N LEU A 157 -29.32 -1.90 1.50
CA LEU A 157 -28.18 -2.82 1.47
C LEU A 157 -27.34 -2.81 2.74
N ARG A 158 -27.63 -1.92 3.70
CA ARG A 158 -26.78 -1.72 4.89
C ARG A 158 -26.89 -2.83 5.93
N TYR A 159 -28.08 -3.40 6.10
CA TYR A 159 -28.40 -4.26 7.25
C TYR A 159 -28.41 -5.76 6.93
N ASN A 160 -28.30 -6.14 5.66
CA ASN A 160 -28.24 -7.55 5.26
C ASN A 160 -26.78 -7.97 5.06
N ALA A 161 -26.27 -8.85 5.91
CA ALA A 161 -24.91 -9.37 5.80
C ALA A 161 -24.73 -10.33 4.61
N ASN A 162 -25.81 -11.00 4.19
CA ASN A 162 -25.79 -12.06 3.17
C ASN A 162 -26.33 -11.60 1.82
N SER A 163 -26.68 -10.33 1.67
CA SER A 163 -27.08 -9.81 0.36
C SER A 163 -25.88 -9.81 -0.57
N THR A 164 -26.06 -10.39 -1.75
CA THR A 164 -25.19 -10.17 -2.89
C THR A 164 -25.28 -8.68 -3.26
N ILE A 165 -24.13 -8.04 -3.35
CA ILE A 165 -24.02 -6.63 -3.74
C ILE A 165 -23.35 -6.60 -5.11
N GLU A 166 -24.04 -6.01 -6.06
CA GLU A 166 -23.55 -5.82 -7.42
C GLU A 166 -22.82 -4.49 -7.55
N GLU A 167 -21.94 -4.40 -8.54
CA GLU A 167 -21.12 -3.23 -8.82
C GLU A 167 -21.96 -1.96 -9.02
N VAL A 168 -23.07 -2.07 -9.73
CA VAL A 168 -24.01 -0.97 -10.02
C VAL A 168 -24.74 -0.44 -8.78
N GLN A 169 -24.75 -1.21 -7.68
CA GLN A 169 -25.41 -0.84 -6.44
C GLN A 169 -24.52 -0.06 -5.48
N ILE A 170 -23.20 -0.02 -5.75
CA ILE A 170 -22.24 0.75 -4.97
C ILE A 170 -22.21 2.17 -5.56
N PRO A 171 -22.53 3.21 -4.76
CA PRO A 171 -22.50 4.58 -5.26
C PRO A 171 -21.11 4.99 -5.73
N ASP A 172 -21.06 5.73 -6.83
CA ASP A 172 -19.82 6.26 -7.40
C ASP A 172 -19.00 7.09 -6.39
N THR A 173 -19.68 7.82 -5.50
CA THR A 173 -19.06 8.66 -4.47
C THR A 173 -18.64 7.89 -3.21
N ALA A 174 -18.88 6.58 -3.14
CA ALA A 174 -18.57 5.78 -1.97
C ALA A 174 -17.06 5.83 -1.68
N LYS A 175 -16.72 6.15 -0.43
CA LYS A 175 -15.33 6.28 -0.01
C LYS A 175 -14.73 4.93 0.39
N VAL A 176 -13.46 4.74 0.06
CA VAL A 176 -12.68 3.61 0.53
C VAL A 176 -12.39 3.76 2.02
N LYS A 177 -12.67 2.70 2.78
CA LYS A 177 -12.27 2.58 4.18
C LYS A 177 -10.85 2.04 4.32
N TYR A 178 -10.52 1.00 3.56
CA TYR A 178 -9.18 0.41 3.52
C TYR A 178 -8.74 0.11 2.11
N MET A 179 -7.49 0.45 1.81
CA MET A 179 -6.75 0.02 0.63
C MET A 179 -5.73 -1.03 1.08
N MET A 180 -5.77 -2.20 0.46
CA MET A 180 -4.98 -3.35 0.89
C MET A 180 -4.36 -4.08 -0.30
N VAL A 181 -3.15 -4.60 -0.12
CA VAL A 181 -2.52 -5.53 -1.05
C VAL A 181 -2.40 -6.88 -0.35
N GLY A 182 -2.91 -7.92 -1.02
CA GLY A 182 -2.88 -9.30 -0.53
C GLY A 182 -1.98 -10.15 -1.42
N TRP A 183 -0.99 -10.78 -0.81
CA TRP A 183 -0.07 -11.71 -1.43
C TRP A 183 -0.36 -13.14 -0.95
N ASP A 184 -0.22 -14.10 -1.87
CA ASP A 184 -0.34 -15.52 -1.59
C ASP A 184 0.92 -16.08 -0.94
#